data_AF-L5N3J9-F1
#
_entry.id   AF-L5N3J9-F1
#
_cell.length_a   1.000
_cell.length_b   1.000
_cell.length_c   1.000
_cell.angle_alpha   90.00
_cell.angle_beta   90.00
_cell.angle_gamma   90.00
#
_symmetry.space_group_name_H-M   'P 1'
#
loop_
_entity.id
_entity.type
_entity.pdbx_description
1 polymer ?
#
loop_
_entity_poly.entity_id
_entity_poly.type
_entity_poly.pdbx_seq_one_letter_code
_entity_poly.pdbx_strand_id
1 'polypeptide(L)'
;MNREQLNKESKKWVEQSIITESQREQLMGLYPKKQSKPILVLFAAIFIGLGFLTFVASNWSYLTNIGRMAILIVSLLGFYVAGEQVYHKRSKQIGTSLIIVAVMIFGASLFLIGQMYHYSSYSALPFFLWGLAAFSLYVLFKEVPFYYTTLVILSVGQLYSGLFHQDYHLWIGVLFLFGIGWAVYQEQGERSQAAFGIGFVIQSIVLVFSEGIPYYWLLALFLFLYVADDFLIRKGAKHLLKTVSILAVFIILVFQAFFLGNVYVGELTESSLYFFLVWAVLFVFAVVRSAVSSTNYYWIDLLLFVPVFRFMFGDFLSLGLLFIYALLWLISGYRQEVSRWVNKGTAAFLIATLVAYFQLAWNFLDRSLFFFLGGLLLFALSFFLEKKRRTIYRGGVEHD
;
A
#
# COMPACT_ATOMS: atom_id res chain seq x y z
N MET A 1 -19.33 -10.77 14.43
CA MET A 1 -20.23 -10.06 15.36
C MET A 1 -19.48 -8.91 16.01
N ASN A 2 -20.03 -7.69 16.00
CA ASN A 2 -19.41 -6.55 16.69
C ASN A 2 -19.61 -6.72 18.21
N ARG A 3 -18.63 -6.38 19.08
CA ARG A 3 -18.76 -6.58 20.55
C ARG A 3 -19.96 -5.83 21.13
N GLU A 4 -20.34 -4.71 20.52
CA GLU A 4 -21.54 -3.95 20.93
C GLU A 4 -22.84 -4.68 20.60
N GLN A 5 -22.89 -5.38 19.45
CA GLN A 5 -24.01 -6.25 19.11
C GLN A 5 -24.06 -7.46 20.04
N LEU A 6 -22.91 -8.10 20.29
CA LEU A 6 -22.80 -9.21 21.26
C LEU A 6 -23.20 -8.77 22.68
N ASN A 7 -22.87 -7.54 23.10
CA ASN A 7 -23.29 -7.02 24.40
C ASN A 7 -24.81 -6.76 24.48
N LYS A 8 -25.42 -6.28 23.39
CA LYS A 8 -26.87 -6.08 23.31
C LYS A 8 -27.62 -7.42 23.27
N GLU A 9 -27.15 -8.37 22.46
CA GLU A 9 -27.77 -9.69 22.30
C GLU A 9 -27.57 -10.56 23.54
N SER A 10 -26.37 -10.56 24.15
CA SER A 10 -26.12 -11.34 25.37
C SER A 10 -26.97 -10.91 26.55
N LYS A 11 -27.35 -9.63 26.66
CA LYS A 11 -28.32 -9.16 27.67
C LYS A 11 -29.70 -9.75 27.43
N LYS A 12 -30.17 -9.76 26.18
CA LYS A 12 -31.44 -10.41 25.81
C LYS A 12 -31.40 -11.92 26.09
N TRP A 13 -30.26 -12.59 25.88
CA TRP A 13 -30.12 -14.02 26.18
C TRP A 13 -30.16 -14.34 27.66
N VAL A 14 -29.68 -13.44 28.52
CA VAL A 14 -29.85 -13.56 29.99
C VAL A 14 -31.31 -13.34 30.38
N GLU A 15 -31.97 -12.31 29.85
CA GLU A 15 -33.40 -12.05 30.09
C GLU A 15 -34.30 -13.22 29.65
N GLN A 16 -33.93 -13.88 28.54
CA GLN A 16 -34.61 -15.07 28.04
C GLN A 16 -34.21 -16.38 28.76
N SER A 17 -33.38 -16.31 29.81
CA SER A 17 -32.87 -17.46 30.56
C SER A 17 -32.13 -18.51 29.72
N ILE A 18 -31.59 -18.11 28.56
CA ILE A 18 -30.81 -18.97 27.66
C ILE A 18 -29.39 -19.16 28.22
N ILE A 19 -28.83 -18.13 28.87
CA ILE A 19 -27.53 -18.17 29.54
C ILE A 19 -27.61 -17.51 30.91
N THR A 20 -26.74 -17.88 31.84
CA THR A 20 -26.60 -17.21 33.14
C THR A 20 -25.73 -15.96 33.04
N GLU A 21 -25.89 -15.03 33.99
CA GLU A 21 -25.05 -13.80 34.03
C GLU A 21 -23.55 -14.14 34.16
N SER A 22 -23.21 -15.21 34.90
CA SER A 22 -21.82 -15.69 35.02
C SER A 22 -21.24 -16.16 33.67
N GLN A 23 -22.04 -16.85 32.85
CA GLN A 23 -21.64 -17.31 31.51
C GLN A 23 -21.54 -16.13 30.54
N ARG A 24 -22.41 -15.12 30.67
CA ARG A 24 -22.32 -13.88 29.91
C ARG A 24 -20.99 -13.17 30.18
N GLU A 25 -20.56 -13.07 31.44
CA GLU A 25 -19.26 -12.47 31.76
C GLU A 25 -18.09 -13.24 31.16
N GLN A 26 -18.11 -14.59 31.23
CA GLN A 26 -17.11 -15.43 30.58
C GLN A 26 -17.08 -15.23 29.06
N LEU A 27 -18.25 -15.20 28.40
CA LEU A 27 -18.38 -14.93 26.96
C LEU A 27 -17.88 -13.53 26.60
N MET A 28 -18.20 -12.51 27.39
CA MET A 28 -17.72 -11.15 27.16
C MET A 28 -16.20 -11.01 27.39
N GLY A 29 -15.61 -11.88 28.22
CA GLY A 29 -14.18 -12.02 28.44
C GLY A 29 -13.43 -12.56 27.22
N LEU A 30 -14.05 -13.47 26.45
CA LEU A 30 -13.47 -14.05 25.24
C LEU A 30 -13.32 -13.05 24.07
N TYR A 31 -14.05 -11.92 24.11
CA TYR A 31 -14.07 -10.93 23.03
C TYR A 31 -13.58 -9.55 23.47
N PRO A 32 -12.35 -9.34 23.99
CA PRO A 32 -11.87 -8.10 24.60
C PRO A 32 -12.18 -6.85 23.75
N LYS A 33 -12.47 -5.72 24.43
CA LYS A 33 -12.72 -4.42 23.76
C LYS A 33 -11.54 -4.16 22.81
N LYS A 34 -11.81 -4.05 21.50
CA LYS A 34 -10.84 -3.50 20.56
C LYS A 34 -10.50 -2.11 21.08
N GLN A 35 -9.34 -1.94 21.70
CA GLN A 35 -8.80 -0.62 21.97
C GLN A 35 -8.71 0.06 20.60
N SER A 36 -9.55 1.07 20.39
CA SER A 36 -9.42 1.94 19.24
C SER A 36 -7.99 2.47 19.28
N LYS A 37 -7.18 2.07 18.30
CA LYS A 37 -5.87 2.71 18.10
C LYS A 37 -6.18 4.19 17.88
N PRO A 38 -5.72 5.11 18.75
CA PRO A 38 -6.12 6.50 18.63
C PRO A 38 -5.29 7.11 17.49
N ILE A 39 -5.76 6.89 16.27
CA ILE A 39 -5.24 7.51 15.05
C ILE A 39 -5.14 9.03 15.25
N LEU A 40 -6.08 9.60 16.01
CA LEU A 40 -6.09 11.00 16.42
C LEU A 40 -4.83 11.44 17.19
N VAL A 41 -4.27 10.60 18.07
CA VAL A 41 -3.04 10.92 18.82
C VAL A 41 -1.82 10.87 17.91
N LEU A 42 -1.79 9.95 16.95
CA LEU A 42 -0.74 9.91 15.92
C LEU A 42 -0.81 11.14 15.02
N PHE A 43 -2.01 11.55 14.59
CA PHE A 43 -2.20 12.80 13.85
C PHE A 43 -1.78 14.01 14.67
N ALA A 44 -2.19 14.09 15.94
CA ALA A 44 -1.79 15.17 16.83
C ALA A 44 -0.25 15.24 16.96
N ALA A 45 0.42 14.09 17.12
CA ALA A 45 1.88 14.00 17.14
C ALA A 45 2.51 14.54 15.83
N ILE A 46 1.99 14.15 14.67
CA ILE A 46 2.46 14.64 13.36
C ILE A 46 2.25 16.16 13.24
N PHE A 47 1.06 16.66 13.56
CA PHE A 47 0.75 18.09 13.51
C PHE A 47 1.58 18.91 14.50
N ILE A 48 1.83 18.40 15.70
CA ILE A 48 2.72 19.05 16.68
C ILE A 48 4.15 19.09 16.13
N GLY A 49 4.65 18.00 15.55
CA GLY A 49 5.97 17.98 14.90
C GLY A 49 6.06 19.02 13.78
N LEU A 50 5.09 19.03 12.86
CA LEU A 50 5.03 19.99 11.74
C LEU A 50 4.87 21.44 12.21
N GLY A 51 4.03 21.68 13.22
CA GLY A 51 3.80 22.99 13.81
C GLY A 51 5.04 23.54 14.50
N PHE A 52 5.74 22.69 15.27
CA PHE A 52 7.01 23.04 15.91
C PHE A 52 8.07 23.42 14.87
N LEU A 53 8.20 22.64 13.80
CA LEU A 53 9.16 22.90 12.73
C LEU A 53 8.83 24.19 11.97
N THR A 54 7.55 24.43 11.67
CA THR A 54 7.10 25.67 11.05
C THR A 54 7.37 26.88 11.94
N PHE A 55 7.16 26.75 13.26
CA PHE A 55 7.46 27.81 14.23
C PHE A 55 8.95 28.13 14.31
N VAL A 56 9.81 27.11 14.34
CA VAL A 56 11.27 27.32 14.29
C VAL A 56 11.67 27.98 12.96
N ALA A 57 11.08 27.53 11.86
CA ALA A 57 11.33 28.07 10.52
C ALA A 57 10.79 29.50 10.32
N SER A 58 9.75 29.93 11.03
CA SER A 58 9.23 31.30 10.94
C SER A 58 10.03 32.30 11.76
N ASN A 59 10.68 31.85 12.84
CA ASN A 59 11.51 32.70 13.71
C ASN A 59 13.00 32.68 13.30
N TRP A 60 13.28 32.18 12.11
CA TRP A 60 14.60 31.75 11.69
C TRP A 60 15.58 32.92 11.52
N SER A 61 15.10 34.10 11.09
CA SER A 61 15.90 35.30 10.87
C SER A 61 16.61 35.82 12.13
N TYR A 62 16.06 35.55 13.32
CA TYR A 62 16.59 36.08 14.59
C TYR A 62 17.58 35.15 15.30
N LEU A 63 17.70 33.90 14.86
CA LEU A 63 18.50 32.88 15.56
C LEU A 63 19.85 32.65 14.89
N THR A 64 20.94 32.58 15.68
CA THR A 64 22.26 32.13 15.19
C THR A 64 22.21 30.64 14.81
N ASN A 65 23.15 30.20 13.96
CA ASN A 65 23.23 28.79 13.55
C ASN A 65 23.38 27.84 14.75
N ILE A 66 24.16 28.24 15.76
CA ILE A 66 24.34 27.48 17.00
C ILE A 66 23.03 27.42 17.81
N GLY A 67 22.30 28.54 17.93
CA GLY A 67 21.02 28.59 18.64
C GLY A 67 19.97 27.67 18.00
N ARG A 68 19.89 27.67 16.66
CA ARG A 68 19.00 26.76 15.91
C ARG A 68 19.35 25.30 16.20
N MET A 69 20.64 24.93 16.12
CA MET A 69 21.10 23.56 16.38
C MET A 69 20.81 23.14 17.82
N ALA A 70 21.02 24.03 18.80
CA ALA A 70 20.72 23.76 20.20
C ALA A 70 19.22 23.48 20.40
N ILE A 71 18.33 24.29 19.81
CA ILE A 71 16.87 24.07 19.89
C ILE A 71 16.50 22.71 19.30
N LEU A 72 17.05 22.35 18.13
CA LEU A 72 16.77 21.06 17.50
C LEU A 72 17.24 19.89 18.37
N ILE A 73 18.48 19.94 18.88
CA ILE A 73 19.05 18.89 19.73
C ILE A 73 18.28 18.76 21.06
N VAL A 74 18.02 19.88 21.75
CA VAL A 74 17.29 19.87 23.03
C VAL A 74 15.88 19.33 22.86
N SER A 75 15.19 19.74 21.79
CA SER A 75 13.84 19.25 21.51
C SER A 75 13.84 17.75 21.18
N LEU A 76 14.78 17.33 20.33
CA LEU A 76 14.97 15.93 19.97
C LEU A 76 15.20 15.04 21.20
N LEU A 77 16.17 15.41 22.04
CA LEU A 77 16.49 14.70 23.28
C LEU A 77 15.30 14.74 24.26
N GLY A 78 14.66 15.89 24.40
CA GLY A 78 13.49 16.07 25.27
C GLY A 78 12.35 15.12 24.91
N PHE A 79 11.99 15.02 23.62
CA PHE A 79 10.94 14.11 23.18
C PHE A 79 11.33 12.63 23.26
N TYR A 80 12.60 12.27 22.99
CA TYR A 80 13.05 10.89 23.18
C TYR A 80 13.03 10.48 24.65
N VAL A 81 13.61 11.27 25.55
CA VAL A 81 13.68 10.98 26.98
C VAL A 81 12.27 10.96 27.58
N ALA A 82 11.44 11.96 27.28
CA ALA A 82 10.05 11.99 27.74
C ALA A 82 9.25 10.80 27.19
N GLY A 83 9.44 10.48 25.90
CA GLY A 83 8.76 9.37 25.25
C GLY A 83 9.14 8.02 25.86
N GLU A 84 10.41 7.77 26.10
CA GLU A 84 10.91 6.55 26.73
C GLU A 84 10.42 6.42 28.18
N GLN A 85 10.47 7.49 28.97
CA GLN A 85 9.98 7.50 30.35
C GLN A 85 8.47 7.23 30.40
N VAL A 86 7.68 7.88 29.54
CA VAL A 86 6.22 7.69 29.47
C VAL A 86 5.87 6.29 28.95
N TYR A 87 6.63 5.77 27.99
CA TYR A 87 6.43 4.42 27.43
C TYR A 87 6.52 3.35 28.53
N HIS A 88 7.52 3.45 29.41
CA HIS A 88 7.74 2.47 30.48
C HIS A 88 6.90 2.71 31.73
N LYS A 89 6.66 3.97 32.13
CA LYS A 89 6.06 4.31 33.44
C LYS A 89 4.56 4.61 33.41
N ARG A 90 4.00 5.01 32.25
CA ARG A 90 2.61 5.51 32.19
C ARG A 90 1.77 4.85 31.12
N SER A 91 2.12 5.04 29.85
CA SER A 91 1.33 4.55 28.73
C SER A 91 2.21 4.31 27.52
N LYS A 92 2.24 3.04 27.08
CA LYS A 92 2.93 2.64 25.85
C LYS A 92 2.50 3.48 24.66
N GLN A 93 1.20 3.73 24.49
CA GLN A 93 0.67 4.47 23.34
C GLN A 93 1.15 5.93 23.29
N ILE A 94 1.13 6.62 24.44
CA ILE A 94 1.58 8.01 24.51
C ILE A 94 3.11 8.07 24.35
N GLY A 95 3.83 7.15 24.99
CA GLY A 95 5.28 7.03 24.84
C GLY A 95 5.71 6.80 23.39
N THR A 96 5.10 5.83 22.70
CA THR A 96 5.32 5.58 21.27
C THR A 96 5.05 6.84 20.43
N SER A 97 3.99 7.58 20.74
CA SER A 97 3.64 8.80 20.00
C SER A 97 4.70 9.89 20.19
N LEU A 98 5.19 10.11 21.41
CA LEU A 98 6.28 11.05 21.70
C LEU A 98 7.59 10.66 21.02
N ILE A 99 7.93 9.38 20.98
CA ILE A 99 9.11 8.86 20.26
C ILE A 99 8.96 9.08 18.75
N ILE A 100 7.75 8.89 18.19
CA ILE A 100 7.48 9.23 16.78
C ILE A 100 7.67 10.73 16.54
N VAL A 101 7.20 11.61 17.43
CA VAL A 101 7.49 13.05 17.33
C VAL A 101 8.99 13.31 17.28
N ALA A 102 9.77 12.66 18.14
CA ALA A 102 11.23 12.78 18.14
C ALA A 102 11.84 12.35 16.79
N VAL A 103 11.39 11.25 16.20
CA VAL A 103 11.81 10.81 14.85
C VAL A 103 11.44 11.81 13.77
N MET A 104 10.26 12.43 13.84
CA MET A 104 9.85 13.45 12.88
C MET A 104 10.73 14.72 13.01
N ILE A 105 11.03 15.13 14.24
CA ILE A 105 11.96 16.23 14.53
C ILE A 105 13.36 15.90 14.01
N PHE A 106 13.83 14.67 14.18
CA PHE A 106 15.11 14.22 13.64
C PHE A 106 15.16 14.38 12.12
N GLY A 107 14.17 13.83 11.40
CA GLY A 107 14.11 13.93 9.95
C GLY A 107 14.11 15.37 9.46
N ALA A 108 13.26 16.21 10.05
CA ALA A 108 13.23 17.62 9.69
C ALA A 108 14.54 18.36 10.03
N SER A 109 15.17 18.03 11.16
CA SER A 109 16.47 18.59 11.53
C SER A 109 17.52 18.30 10.47
N LEU A 110 17.52 17.12 9.83
CA LEU A 110 18.44 16.80 8.74
C LEU A 110 18.29 17.79 7.56
N PHE A 111 17.06 18.12 7.16
CA PHE A 111 16.81 19.08 6.08
C PHE A 111 17.15 20.52 6.48
N LEU A 112 16.80 20.93 7.71
CA LEU A 112 17.12 22.27 8.22
C LEU A 112 18.63 22.48 8.31
N ILE A 113 19.37 21.49 8.80
CA ILE A 113 20.84 21.53 8.85
C ILE A 113 21.42 21.60 7.44
N GLY A 114 20.88 20.83 6.49
CA GLY A 114 21.27 20.90 5.08
C GLY A 114 21.14 22.32 4.52
N GLN A 115 20.02 22.99 4.79
CA GLN A 115 19.82 24.39 4.39
C GLN A 115 20.76 25.36 5.12
N MET A 116 20.93 25.20 6.44
CA MET A 116 21.75 26.10 7.27
C MET A 116 23.21 26.17 6.84
N TYR A 117 23.78 25.02 6.44
CA TYR A 117 25.17 24.91 6.03
C TYR A 117 25.36 24.90 4.52
N HIS A 118 24.31 25.24 3.75
CA HIS A 118 24.30 25.21 2.28
C HIS A 118 24.81 23.87 1.71
N TYR A 119 24.50 22.77 2.41
CA TYR A 119 24.83 21.43 1.96
C TYR A 119 23.80 21.02 0.90
N SER A 120 24.09 21.39 -0.34
CA SER A 120 23.33 20.99 -1.52
C SER A 120 23.62 19.53 -1.87
N SER A 121 23.15 18.59 -1.05
CA SER A 121 23.20 17.18 -1.43
C SER A 121 22.15 16.93 -2.51
N TYR A 122 22.59 16.67 -3.73
CA TYR A 122 21.76 16.12 -4.80
C TYR A 122 21.46 14.63 -4.52
N SER A 123 20.91 14.31 -3.35
CA SER A 123 20.64 12.92 -2.98
C SER A 123 19.52 12.79 -1.95
N ALA A 124 18.86 11.64 -1.97
CA ALA A 124 17.89 11.25 -0.95
C ALA A 124 18.54 10.73 0.36
N LEU A 125 19.83 10.98 0.59
CA LEU A 125 20.56 10.54 1.79
C LEU A 125 19.86 10.95 3.11
N PRO A 126 19.29 12.16 3.29
CA PRO A 126 18.56 12.50 4.50
C PRO A 126 17.39 11.55 4.78
N PHE A 127 16.67 11.09 3.76
CA PHE A 127 15.60 10.12 3.92
C PHE A 127 16.12 8.73 4.29
N PHE A 128 17.28 8.32 3.77
CA PHE A 128 17.93 7.08 4.20
C PHE A 128 18.29 7.12 5.68
N LEU A 129 18.97 8.17 6.15
CA LEU A 129 19.34 8.33 7.56
C LEU A 129 18.11 8.41 8.47
N TRP A 130 17.07 9.12 8.02
CA TRP A 130 15.79 9.20 8.73
C TRP A 130 15.11 7.83 8.82
N GLY A 131 15.04 7.11 7.71
CA GLY A 131 14.48 5.76 7.66
C GLY A 131 15.27 4.77 8.51
N LEU A 132 16.61 4.87 8.54
CA LEU A 132 17.46 4.03 9.37
C LEU A 132 17.23 4.28 10.87
N ALA A 133 17.07 5.54 11.29
CA ALA A 133 16.72 5.87 12.66
C ALA A 133 15.33 5.32 13.04
N ALA A 134 14.33 5.50 12.18
CA ALA A 134 12.99 4.95 12.38
C ALA A 134 12.99 3.41 12.45
N PHE A 135 13.76 2.75 11.58
CA PHE A 135 13.92 1.30 11.55
C PHE A 135 14.59 0.80 12.83
N SER A 136 15.60 1.51 13.33
CA SER A 136 16.29 1.16 14.57
C SER A 136 15.32 1.17 15.76
N LEU A 137 14.39 2.13 15.81
CA LEU A 137 13.33 2.16 16.83
C LEU A 137 12.34 1.02 16.66
N TYR A 138 12.03 0.63 15.42
CA TYR A 138 11.24 -0.57 15.19
C TYR A 138 11.94 -1.82 15.75
N VAL A 139 13.25 -1.99 15.51
CA VAL A 139 14.02 -3.11 16.05
C VAL A 139 14.03 -3.11 17.59
N LEU A 140 14.17 -1.93 18.21
CA LEU A 140 14.25 -1.77 19.67
C LEU A 140 12.91 -2.03 20.36
N PHE A 141 11.84 -1.40 19.88
CA PHE A 141 10.52 -1.45 20.55
C PHE A 141 9.61 -2.56 20.01
N LYS A 142 9.82 -3.01 18.77
CA LYS A 142 8.98 -4.01 18.07
C LYS A 142 7.49 -3.63 18.01
N GLU A 143 7.22 -2.33 17.91
CA GLU A 143 5.87 -1.79 17.86
C GLU A 143 5.50 -1.42 16.41
N VAL A 144 4.30 -1.82 15.99
CA VAL A 144 3.74 -1.61 14.64
C VAL A 144 3.77 -0.14 14.16
N PRO A 145 3.56 0.89 15.02
CA PRO A 145 3.68 2.28 14.58
C PRO A 145 5.06 2.61 13.99
N PHE A 146 6.16 2.11 14.57
CA PHE A 146 7.51 2.37 14.05
C PHE A 146 7.76 1.68 12.70
N TYR A 147 7.16 0.50 12.49
CA TYR A 147 7.15 -0.16 11.18
C TYR A 147 6.54 0.75 10.10
N TYR A 148 5.34 1.29 10.36
CA TYR A 148 4.66 2.15 9.39
C TYR A 148 5.39 3.49 9.20
N THR A 149 5.92 4.09 10.27
CA THR A 149 6.74 5.31 10.16
C THR A 149 7.94 5.06 9.25
N THR A 150 8.67 3.96 9.45
CA THR A 150 9.81 3.58 8.62
C THR A 150 9.40 3.36 7.16
N LEU A 151 8.35 2.58 6.92
CA LEU A 151 7.85 2.28 5.58
C LEU A 151 7.46 3.55 4.82
N VAL A 152 6.76 4.48 5.47
CA VAL A 152 6.36 5.77 4.87
C VAL A 152 7.59 6.61 4.54
N ILE A 153 8.54 6.75 5.48
CA ILE A 153 9.76 7.55 5.26
C ILE A 153 10.55 7.00 4.07
N LEU A 154 10.75 5.69 3.97
CA LEU A 154 11.49 5.06 2.87
C LEU A 154 10.74 5.20 1.54
N SER A 155 9.42 5.03 1.53
CA SER A 155 8.61 5.15 0.30
C SER A 155 8.59 6.58 -0.21
N VAL A 156 8.40 7.56 0.67
CA VAL A 156 8.44 8.99 0.34
C VAL A 156 9.85 9.40 -0.09
N GLY A 157 10.88 8.92 0.61
CA GLY A 157 12.27 9.19 0.26
C GLY A 157 12.65 8.67 -1.13
N GLN A 158 12.17 7.47 -1.48
CA GLN A 158 12.39 6.93 -2.82
C GLN A 158 11.64 7.73 -3.88
N LEU A 159 10.37 8.07 -3.64
CA LEU A 159 9.60 8.91 -4.56
C LEU A 159 10.27 10.29 -4.75
N TYR A 160 10.79 10.88 -3.68
CA TYR A 160 11.55 12.13 -3.75
C TYR A 160 12.81 11.97 -4.61
N SER A 161 13.54 10.86 -4.45
CA SER A 161 14.70 10.54 -5.30
C SER A 161 14.30 10.44 -6.77
N GLY A 162 13.28 9.65 -7.09
CA GLY A 162 12.84 9.44 -8.48
C GLY A 162 12.28 10.70 -9.14
N LEU A 163 11.47 11.49 -8.43
CA LEU A 163 10.79 12.65 -9.00
C LEU A 163 11.70 13.87 -9.15
N PHE A 164 12.56 14.13 -8.16
CA PHE A 164 13.38 15.35 -8.14
C PHE A 164 14.82 15.13 -8.60
N HIS A 165 15.34 13.90 -8.49
CA HIS A 165 16.72 13.58 -8.86
C HIS A 165 16.83 12.61 -10.04
N GLN A 166 15.71 12.04 -10.50
CA GLN A 166 15.70 11.01 -11.55
C GLN A 166 16.66 9.85 -11.26
N ASP A 167 16.80 9.50 -9.98
CA ASP A 167 17.75 8.48 -9.50
C ASP A 167 17.07 7.53 -8.53
N TYR A 168 17.44 6.24 -8.58
CA TYR A 168 17.04 5.26 -7.60
C TYR A 168 18.06 5.15 -6.46
N HIS A 169 17.74 5.74 -5.30
CA HIS A 169 18.62 5.67 -4.14
C HIS A 169 18.75 4.24 -3.57
N LEU A 170 19.81 3.53 -3.95
CA LEU A 170 20.05 2.12 -3.66
C LEU A 170 19.91 1.77 -2.16
N TRP A 171 20.45 2.58 -1.25
CA TRP A 171 20.42 2.27 0.18
C TRP A 171 19.02 2.35 0.80
N ILE A 172 18.11 3.18 0.25
CA ILE A 172 16.71 3.22 0.67
C ILE A 172 16.04 1.92 0.21
N GLY A 173 16.30 1.50 -1.04
CA GLY A 173 15.85 0.22 -1.58
C GLY A 173 16.32 -0.98 -0.77
N VAL A 174 17.60 -1.03 -0.41
CA VAL A 174 18.19 -2.11 0.41
C VAL A 174 17.54 -2.17 1.79
N LEU A 175 17.42 -1.03 2.49
CA LEU A 175 16.79 -0.98 3.81
C LEU A 175 15.29 -1.33 3.73
N PHE A 176 14.62 -0.95 2.65
CA PHE A 176 13.23 -1.34 2.40
C PHE A 176 13.10 -2.86 2.20
N LEU A 177 13.84 -3.44 1.25
CA LEU A 177 13.72 -4.86 0.91
C LEU A 177 14.14 -5.76 2.06
N PHE A 178 15.30 -5.50 2.68
CA PHE A 178 15.83 -6.38 3.72
C PHE A 178 15.35 -6.00 5.12
N GLY A 179 15.28 -4.70 5.45
CA GLY A 179 14.84 -4.25 6.77
C GLY A 179 13.33 -4.43 6.96
N ILE A 180 12.52 -3.81 6.10
CA ILE A 180 11.06 -3.93 6.18
C ILE A 180 10.60 -5.35 5.77
N GLY A 181 11.26 -5.98 4.79
CA GLY A 181 10.98 -7.39 4.46
C GLY A 181 11.21 -8.34 5.65
N TRP A 182 12.31 -8.15 6.41
CA TRP A 182 12.53 -8.91 7.64
C TRP A 182 11.47 -8.62 8.71
N ALA A 183 11.05 -7.37 8.86
CA ALA A 183 9.96 -6.99 9.77
C ALA A 183 8.64 -7.70 9.42
N VAL A 184 8.27 -7.76 8.13
CA VAL A 184 7.09 -8.49 7.66
C VAL A 184 7.19 -9.98 7.94
N TYR A 185 8.38 -10.56 7.72
CA TYR A 185 8.63 -11.97 8.02
C TYR A 185 8.45 -12.30 9.51
N GLN A 186 8.78 -11.37 10.41
CA GLN A 186 8.62 -11.56 11.86
C GLN A 186 7.17 -11.35 12.32
N GLU A 187 6.53 -10.26 11.92
CA GLU A 187 5.19 -9.92 12.41
C GLU A 187 4.08 -10.77 11.81
N GLN A 188 4.24 -11.19 10.54
CA GLN A 188 3.22 -11.91 9.76
C GLN A 188 1.84 -11.22 9.74
N GLY A 189 1.78 -9.93 10.07
CA GLY A 189 0.54 -9.17 10.17
C GLY A 189 -0.05 -8.85 8.81
N GLU A 190 -1.35 -9.12 8.60
CA GLU A 190 -2.04 -8.91 7.33
C GLU A 190 -1.84 -7.49 6.76
N ARG A 191 -1.99 -6.47 7.62
CA ARG A 191 -1.84 -5.07 7.21
C ARG A 191 -0.39 -4.68 6.96
N SER A 192 0.57 -5.30 7.66
CA SER A 192 2.00 -5.06 7.46
C SER A 192 2.42 -5.63 6.09
N GLN A 193 1.97 -6.85 5.76
CA GLN A 193 2.18 -7.47 4.45
C GLN A 193 1.61 -6.61 3.31
N ALA A 194 0.33 -6.21 3.40
CA ALA A 194 -0.28 -5.38 2.37
C ALA A 194 0.47 -4.05 2.18
N ALA A 195 0.88 -3.41 3.27
CA ALA A 195 1.66 -2.17 3.19
C ALA A 195 3.05 -2.37 2.56
N PHE A 196 3.74 -3.47 2.88
CA PHE A 196 5.01 -3.81 2.23
C PHE A 196 4.83 -4.09 0.74
N GLY A 197 3.80 -4.84 0.35
CA GLY A 197 3.49 -5.07 -1.06
C GLY A 197 3.24 -3.77 -1.82
N ILE A 198 2.46 -2.84 -1.24
CA ILE A 198 2.21 -1.52 -1.85
C ILE A 198 3.50 -0.72 -1.94
N GLY A 199 4.31 -0.70 -0.87
CA GLY A 199 5.62 -0.06 -0.88
C GLY A 199 6.55 -0.65 -1.94
N PHE A 200 6.53 -1.97 -2.14
CA PHE A 200 7.32 -2.65 -3.16
C PHE A 200 6.88 -2.25 -4.57
N VAL A 201 5.57 -2.11 -4.81
CA VAL A 201 5.05 -1.60 -6.09
C VAL A 201 5.55 -0.18 -6.35
N ILE A 202 5.50 0.70 -5.34
CA ILE A 202 6.02 2.07 -5.43
C ILE A 202 7.52 2.06 -5.74
N GLN A 203 8.29 1.28 -4.99
CA GLN A 203 9.74 1.12 -5.19
C GLN A 203 10.08 0.62 -6.60
N SER A 204 9.32 -0.35 -7.10
CA SER A 204 9.48 -0.91 -8.45
C SER A 204 9.18 0.13 -9.54
N ILE A 205 8.11 0.90 -9.38
CA ILE A 205 7.75 2.00 -10.28
C ILE A 205 8.86 3.04 -10.29
N VAL A 206 9.33 3.48 -9.12
CA VAL A 206 10.41 4.46 -9.07
C VAL A 206 11.66 3.92 -9.75
N LEU A 207 12.12 2.71 -9.40
CA LEU A 207 13.29 2.08 -10.02
C LEU A 207 13.19 2.07 -11.55
N VAL A 208 12.07 1.60 -12.07
CA VAL A 208 11.91 1.42 -13.51
C VAL A 208 11.91 2.77 -14.24
N PHE A 209 11.17 3.76 -13.73
CA PHE A 209 11.05 5.05 -14.41
C PHE A 209 12.22 6.01 -14.14
N SER A 210 12.86 5.97 -12.97
CA SER A 210 14.01 6.84 -12.67
C SER A 210 15.25 6.40 -13.44
N GLU A 211 15.51 5.10 -13.51
CA GLU A 211 16.69 4.55 -14.20
C GLU A 211 16.51 4.42 -15.72
N GLY A 212 15.37 4.88 -16.27
CA GLY A 212 15.07 4.74 -17.69
C GLY A 212 14.94 3.27 -18.15
N ILE A 213 14.66 2.36 -17.22
CA ILE A 213 14.46 0.94 -17.52
C ILE A 213 13.12 0.79 -18.25
N PRO A 214 13.00 -0.11 -19.25
CA PRO A 214 11.74 -0.32 -19.92
C PRO A 214 10.62 -0.77 -18.97
N TYR A 215 9.43 -0.19 -19.13
CA TYR A 215 8.28 -0.41 -18.23
C TYR A 215 7.91 -1.89 -18.03
N TYR A 216 8.19 -2.74 -19.03
CA TYR A 216 7.88 -4.17 -18.97
C TYR A 216 8.60 -4.91 -17.84
N TRP A 217 9.71 -4.36 -17.33
CA TRP A 217 10.39 -4.89 -16.14
C TRP A 217 9.50 -4.87 -14.88
N LEU A 218 8.49 -4.00 -14.82
CA LEU A 218 7.48 -4.03 -13.75
C LEU A 218 6.78 -5.39 -13.68
N LEU A 219 6.57 -6.07 -14.81
CA LEU A 219 5.98 -7.40 -14.85
C LEU A 219 6.88 -8.42 -14.12
N ALA A 220 8.19 -8.37 -14.35
CA ALA A 220 9.15 -9.25 -13.67
C ALA A 220 9.26 -8.93 -12.17
N LEU A 221 9.26 -7.64 -11.79
CA LEU A 221 9.30 -7.21 -10.39
C LEU A 221 8.03 -7.62 -9.63
N PHE A 222 6.85 -7.47 -10.23
CA PHE A 222 5.61 -7.91 -9.61
C PHE A 222 5.53 -9.43 -9.54
N LEU A 223 6.03 -10.14 -10.55
CA LEU A 223 6.15 -11.61 -10.50
C LEU A 223 7.12 -12.05 -9.39
N PHE A 224 8.22 -11.32 -9.20
CA PHE A 224 9.11 -11.54 -8.05
C PHE A 224 8.36 -11.36 -6.73
N LEU A 225 7.55 -10.30 -6.56
CA LEU A 225 6.72 -10.14 -5.36
C LEU A 225 5.70 -11.29 -5.17
N TYR A 226 5.12 -11.79 -6.26
CA TYR A 226 4.21 -12.94 -6.25
C TYR A 226 4.90 -14.20 -5.74
N VAL A 227 6.14 -14.45 -6.20
CA VAL A 227 6.95 -15.60 -5.80
C VAL A 227 7.51 -15.44 -4.39
N ALA A 228 7.96 -14.24 -4.03
CA ALA A 228 8.56 -13.94 -2.73
C ALA A 228 7.58 -14.17 -1.57
N ASP A 229 6.27 -14.01 -1.80
CA ASP A 229 5.20 -14.34 -0.86
C ASP A 229 5.30 -15.78 -0.33
N ASP A 230 5.67 -16.76 -1.18
CA ASP A 230 5.79 -18.17 -0.78
C ASP A 230 6.96 -18.42 0.19
N PHE A 231 7.93 -17.51 0.26
CA PHE A 231 9.08 -17.58 1.15
C PHE A 231 8.91 -16.72 2.40
N LEU A 232 8.30 -15.54 2.24
CA LEU A 232 8.11 -14.56 3.31
C LEU A 232 6.93 -14.93 4.23
N ILE A 233 5.88 -15.54 3.69
CA ILE A 233 4.63 -15.76 4.40
C ILE A 233 4.51 -17.22 4.85
N ARG A 234 4.28 -17.43 6.15
CA ARG A 234 4.16 -18.78 6.72
C ARG A 234 2.90 -19.49 6.22
N LYS A 235 3.00 -20.82 6.05
CA LYS A 235 1.85 -21.68 5.68
C LYS A 235 0.67 -21.44 6.63
N GLY A 236 -0.49 -21.08 6.07
CA GLY A 236 -1.73 -20.81 6.81
C GLY A 236 -2.03 -19.34 7.07
N ALA A 237 -1.07 -18.42 6.84
CA ALA A 237 -1.36 -16.99 6.82
C ALA A 237 -2.00 -16.57 5.48
N LYS A 238 -2.70 -15.43 5.46
CA LYS A 238 -3.25 -14.89 4.21
C LYS A 238 -2.12 -14.37 3.33
N HIS A 239 -2.10 -14.79 2.08
CA HIS A 239 -1.10 -14.42 1.06
C HIS A 239 -1.41 -13.05 0.43
N LEU A 240 -1.21 -11.98 1.20
CA LEU A 240 -1.55 -10.63 0.75
C LEU A 240 -0.53 -10.03 -0.21
N LEU A 241 0.73 -10.49 -0.22
CA LEU A 241 1.71 -10.01 -1.20
C LEU A 241 1.37 -10.51 -2.60
N LYS A 242 0.93 -11.77 -2.73
CA LYS A 242 0.35 -12.29 -4.00
C LYS A 242 -0.83 -11.44 -4.46
N THR A 243 -1.74 -11.09 -3.54
CA THR A 243 -2.91 -10.25 -3.88
C THR A 243 -2.50 -8.89 -4.41
N VAL A 244 -1.54 -8.21 -3.74
CA VAL A 244 -1.02 -6.91 -4.19
C VAL A 244 -0.31 -7.03 -5.54
N SER A 245 0.50 -8.08 -5.74
CA SER A 245 1.18 -8.34 -7.01
C SER A 245 0.19 -8.55 -8.17
N ILE A 246 -0.85 -9.37 -7.98
CA ILE A 246 -1.92 -9.59 -8.97
C ILE A 246 -2.64 -8.29 -9.31
N LEU A 247 -2.98 -7.48 -8.30
CA LEU A 247 -3.60 -6.17 -8.54
C LEU A 247 -2.68 -5.23 -9.31
N ALA A 248 -1.39 -5.22 -8.99
CA ALA A 248 -0.40 -4.37 -9.66
C ALA A 248 -0.22 -4.76 -11.13
N VAL A 249 -0.06 -6.04 -11.45
CA VAL A 249 0.06 -6.51 -12.84
C VAL A 249 -1.24 -6.30 -13.62
N PHE A 250 -2.41 -6.49 -12.97
CA PHE A 250 -3.70 -6.21 -13.59
C PHE A 250 -3.83 -4.73 -13.97
N ILE A 251 -3.43 -3.81 -13.09
CA ILE A 251 -3.41 -2.37 -13.38
C ILE A 251 -2.45 -2.04 -14.53
N ILE A 252 -1.27 -2.67 -14.58
CA ILE A 252 -0.32 -2.48 -15.69
C ILE A 252 -0.90 -2.97 -17.01
N LEU A 253 -1.58 -4.12 -17.05
CA LEU A 253 -2.22 -4.61 -18.27
C LEU A 253 -3.37 -3.71 -18.74
N VAL A 254 -4.16 -3.17 -17.79
CA VAL A 254 -5.17 -2.15 -18.09
C VAL A 254 -4.52 -0.91 -18.69
N PHE A 255 -3.43 -0.42 -18.08
CA PHE A 255 -2.69 0.73 -18.59
C PHE A 255 -2.08 0.46 -19.97
N GLN A 256 -1.55 -0.74 -20.19
CA GLN A 256 -0.99 -1.18 -21.47
C GLN A 256 -2.05 -1.20 -22.58
N ALA A 257 -3.25 -1.72 -22.28
CA ALA A 257 -4.37 -1.73 -23.22
C ALA A 257 -4.81 -0.31 -23.64
N PHE A 258 -4.64 0.69 -22.76
CA PHE A 258 -5.00 2.08 -23.05
C PHE A 258 -3.92 2.89 -23.75
N PHE A 259 -2.68 2.85 -23.24
CA PHE A 259 -1.68 3.89 -23.51
C PHE A 259 -0.48 3.42 -24.32
N LEU A 260 -0.22 2.11 -24.40
CA LEU A 260 1.08 1.59 -24.83
C LEU A 260 1.04 0.80 -26.15
N GLY A 261 -0.13 0.73 -26.81
CA GLY A 261 -0.46 -0.27 -27.84
C GLY A 261 0.37 -0.31 -29.12
N ASN A 262 1.15 0.73 -29.47
CA ASN A 262 1.95 0.72 -30.70
C ASN A 262 3.34 1.35 -30.59
N VAL A 263 3.69 1.95 -29.43
CA VAL A 263 4.91 2.77 -29.31
C VAL A 263 6.19 1.92 -29.10
N TYR A 264 6.06 0.69 -28.60
CA TYR A 264 7.21 -0.09 -28.10
C TYR A 264 7.60 -1.32 -28.94
N VAL A 265 6.92 -1.58 -30.05
CA VAL A 265 7.24 -2.72 -30.93
C VAL A 265 8.59 -2.53 -31.65
N GLY A 266 9.05 -1.28 -31.79
CA GLY A 266 10.17 -0.89 -32.66
C GLY A 266 11.58 -0.98 -32.09
N GLU A 267 11.79 -1.01 -30.76
CA GLU A 267 13.15 -0.99 -30.17
C GLU A 267 13.50 -2.33 -29.52
N LEU A 268 14.08 -3.24 -30.31
CA LEU A 268 14.80 -4.42 -29.82
C LEU A 268 16.12 -3.96 -29.17
N THR A 269 16.07 -3.69 -27.87
CA THR A 269 17.27 -3.45 -27.06
C THR A 269 17.79 -4.76 -26.46
N GLU A 270 19.11 -4.85 -26.20
CA GLU A 270 19.74 -5.99 -25.51
C GLU A 270 19.10 -6.31 -24.16
N SER A 271 18.48 -5.31 -23.51
CA SER A 271 17.68 -5.42 -22.28
C SER A 271 16.56 -6.48 -22.38
N SER A 272 16.05 -6.77 -23.58
CA SER A 272 14.96 -7.72 -23.77
C SER A 272 15.35 -9.17 -23.44
N LEU A 273 16.58 -9.61 -23.74
CA LEU A 273 17.03 -10.97 -23.44
C LEU A 273 17.14 -11.20 -21.93
N TYR A 274 17.74 -10.26 -21.20
CA TYR A 274 17.85 -10.34 -19.74
C TYR A 274 16.49 -10.38 -19.06
N PHE A 275 15.53 -9.58 -19.56
CA PHE A 275 14.16 -9.63 -19.07
C PHE A 275 13.55 -11.04 -19.22
N PHE A 276 13.61 -11.65 -20.41
CA PHE A 276 13.01 -12.96 -20.63
C PHE A 276 13.68 -14.06 -19.81
N LEU A 277 14.99 -13.98 -19.57
CA LEU A 277 15.69 -14.91 -18.68
C LEU A 277 15.17 -14.80 -17.24
N VAL A 278 15.15 -13.59 -16.68
CA VAL A 278 14.64 -13.35 -15.32
C VAL A 278 13.17 -13.76 -15.21
N TRP A 279 12.36 -13.32 -16.16
CA TRP A 279 10.94 -13.66 -16.23
C TRP A 279 10.72 -15.16 -16.32
N ALA A 280 11.43 -15.87 -17.21
CA ALA A 280 11.25 -17.31 -17.40
C ALA A 280 11.61 -18.09 -16.13
N VAL A 281 12.70 -17.74 -15.45
CA VAL A 281 13.09 -18.36 -14.18
C VAL A 281 11.99 -18.16 -13.13
N LEU A 282 11.52 -16.93 -12.95
CA LEU A 282 10.45 -16.63 -11.97
C LEU A 282 9.13 -17.30 -12.35
N PHE A 283 8.79 -17.32 -13.64
CA PHE A 283 7.53 -17.87 -14.15
C PHE A 283 7.50 -19.38 -14.04
N VAL A 284 8.57 -20.08 -14.45
CA VAL A 284 8.70 -21.53 -14.28
C VAL A 284 8.63 -21.90 -12.81
N PHE A 285 9.33 -21.16 -11.94
CA PHE A 285 9.24 -21.36 -10.50
C PHE A 285 7.78 -21.21 -10.00
N ALA A 286 7.09 -20.15 -10.41
CA ALA A 286 5.70 -19.90 -10.04
C ALA A 286 4.76 -21.01 -10.54
N VAL A 287 4.96 -21.51 -11.76
CA VAL A 287 4.19 -22.63 -12.35
C VAL A 287 4.44 -23.92 -11.56
N VAL A 288 5.70 -24.29 -11.32
CA VAL A 288 6.04 -25.50 -10.54
C VAL A 288 5.45 -25.40 -9.15
N ARG A 289 5.55 -24.23 -8.51
CA ARG A 289 5.00 -24.00 -7.18
C ARG A 289 3.48 -24.10 -7.15
N SER A 290 2.82 -23.55 -8.16
CA SER A 290 1.36 -23.65 -8.34
C SER A 290 0.92 -25.10 -8.59
N ALA A 291 1.66 -25.87 -9.38
CA ALA A 291 1.36 -27.28 -9.68
C ALA A 291 1.53 -28.22 -8.47
N VAL A 292 2.50 -27.94 -7.59
CA VAL A 292 2.72 -28.71 -6.35
C VAL A 292 1.73 -28.33 -5.25
N SER A 293 1.10 -27.16 -5.36
CA SER A 293 0.07 -26.73 -4.42
C SER A 293 -1.21 -27.54 -4.60
N SER A 294 -1.81 -28.02 -3.51
CA SER A 294 -3.09 -28.76 -3.53
C SER A 294 -4.30 -27.90 -3.94
N THR A 295 -4.08 -26.62 -4.24
CA THR A 295 -5.12 -25.66 -4.65
C THR A 295 -4.98 -25.36 -6.14
N ASN A 296 -5.73 -26.11 -6.95
CA ASN A 296 -5.59 -26.28 -8.40
C ASN A 296 -5.91 -25.03 -9.27
N TYR A 297 -6.03 -23.83 -8.68
CA TYR A 297 -6.58 -22.63 -9.36
C TYR A 297 -5.66 -21.40 -9.34
N TYR A 298 -4.53 -21.46 -8.63
CA TYR A 298 -3.56 -20.35 -8.60
C TYR A 298 -2.84 -20.13 -9.94
N TRP A 299 -2.86 -21.12 -10.85
CA TRP A 299 -2.29 -20.96 -12.19
C TRP A 299 -3.02 -19.89 -13.03
N ILE A 300 -4.30 -19.62 -12.75
CA ILE A 300 -5.07 -18.59 -13.46
C ILE A 300 -4.45 -17.20 -13.24
N ASP A 301 -3.90 -16.95 -12.05
CA ASP A 301 -3.23 -15.68 -11.75
C ASP A 301 -1.95 -15.48 -12.57
N LEU A 302 -1.26 -16.57 -12.94
CA LEU A 302 -0.06 -16.53 -13.77
C LEU A 302 -0.33 -16.03 -15.19
N LEU A 303 -1.57 -16.16 -15.66
CA LEU A 303 -1.98 -15.70 -16.99
C LEU A 303 -1.77 -14.18 -17.18
N LEU A 304 -1.90 -13.40 -16.10
CA LEU A 304 -1.64 -11.96 -16.12
C LEU A 304 -0.15 -11.60 -16.25
N PHE A 305 0.75 -12.54 -15.98
CA PHE A 305 2.19 -12.32 -16.08
C PHE A 305 2.75 -12.75 -17.45
N VAL A 306 1.91 -13.04 -18.44
CA VAL A 306 2.39 -13.36 -19.80
C VAL A 306 2.82 -12.05 -20.48
N PRO A 307 4.06 -11.95 -21.00
CA PRO A 307 4.64 -10.72 -21.53
C PRO A 307 4.10 -10.39 -22.93
N VAL A 308 2.83 -9.99 -23.03
CA VAL A 308 2.15 -9.70 -24.29
C VAL A 308 2.58 -8.39 -24.96
N PHE A 309 3.34 -7.55 -24.26
CA PHE A 309 3.85 -6.27 -24.76
C PHE A 309 4.77 -6.40 -25.98
N ARG A 310 5.33 -7.58 -26.23
CA ARG A 310 6.28 -7.78 -27.34
C ARG A 310 5.59 -7.96 -28.69
N PHE A 311 4.31 -8.34 -28.70
CA PHE A 311 3.56 -8.59 -29.92
C PHE A 311 3.06 -7.27 -30.53
N MET A 312 2.92 -7.26 -31.86
CA MET A 312 2.43 -6.09 -32.60
C MET A 312 1.04 -5.61 -32.17
N PHE A 313 0.22 -6.52 -31.64
CA PHE A 313 -1.13 -6.24 -31.12
C PHE A 313 -1.17 -6.39 -29.59
N GLY A 314 -0.11 -5.95 -28.91
CA GLY A 314 0.08 -6.15 -27.47
C GLY A 314 -1.00 -5.52 -26.60
N ASP A 315 -1.63 -4.44 -27.05
CA ASP A 315 -2.82 -3.83 -26.44
C ASP A 315 -4.04 -4.75 -26.50
N PHE A 316 -4.38 -5.25 -27.69
CA PHE A 316 -5.48 -6.20 -27.88
C PHE A 316 -5.24 -7.51 -27.13
N LEU A 317 -4.00 -8.00 -27.12
CA LEU A 317 -3.63 -9.19 -26.34
C LEU A 317 -3.73 -8.94 -24.83
N SER A 318 -3.36 -7.76 -24.33
CA SER A 318 -3.53 -7.41 -22.91
C SER A 318 -5.00 -7.44 -22.53
N LEU A 319 -5.86 -6.84 -23.35
CA LEU A 319 -7.30 -6.87 -23.18
C LEU A 319 -7.86 -8.31 -23.23
N GLY A 320 -7.40 -9.11 -24.20
CA GLY A 320 -7.72 -10.52 -24.31
C GLY A 320 -7.35 -11.32 -23.06
N LEU A 321 -6.13 -11.12 -22.52
CA LEU A 321 -5.70 -11.74 -21.27
C LEU A 321 -6.59 -11.34 -20.09
N LEU A 322 -6.96 -10.06 -19.97
CA LEU A 322 -7.86 -9.59 -18.91
C LEU A 322 -9.23 -10.26 -18.98
N PHE A 323 -9.80 -10.43 -20.18
CA PHE A 323 -11.05 -11.17 -20.38
C PHE A 323 -10.91 -12.65 -20.07
N ILE A 324 -9.86 -13.32 -20.56
CA ILE A 324 -9.62 -14.74 -20.28
C ILE A 324 -9.46 -14.96 -18.77
N TYR A 325 -8.67 -14.13 -18.10
CA TYR A 325 -8.51 -14.15 -16.65
C TYR A 325 -9.85 -14.00 -15.92
N ALA A 326 -10.68 -13.02 -16.32
CA ALA A 326 -11.98 -12.79 -15.72
C ALA A 326 -12.94 -14.00 -15.90
N LEU A 327 -13.00 -14.54 -17.12
CA LEU A 327 -13.84 -15.70 -17.44
C LEU A 327 -13.39 -16.96 -16.69
N LEU A 328 -12.09 -17.24 -16.63
CA LEU A 328 -11.57 -18.39 -15.90
C LEU A 328 -11.88 -18.32 -14.40
N TRP A 329 -11.76 -17.14 -13.78
CA TRP A 329 -12.14 -16.94 -12.38
C TRP A 329 -13.66 -17.04 -12.15
N LEU A 330 -14.49 -16.53 -13.07
CA LEU A 330 -15.95 -16.69 -13.02
C LEU A 330 -16.33 -18.16 -13.10
N ILE A 331 -15.88 -18.87 -14.14
CA ILE A 331 -16.21 -20.29 -14.35
C ILE A 331 -15.73 -21.13 -13.17
N SER A 332 -14.50 -20.90 -12.70
CA SER A 332 -13.94 -21.61 -11.54
C SER A 332 -14.70 -21.30 -10.25
N GLY A 333 -15.11 -20.04 -10.06
CA GLY A 333 -15.91 -19.59 -8.93
C GLY A 333 -17.30 -20.22 -8.89
N TYR A 334 -17.98 -20.33 -10.04
CA TYR A 334 -19.28 -20.99 -10.13
C TYR A 334 -19.18 -22.51 -9.95
N ARG A 335 -18.18 -23.16 -10.56
CA ARG A 335 -17.98 -24.62 -10.43
C ARG A 335 -17.69 -25.08 -9.00
N GLN A 336 -17.08 -24.22 -8.19
CA GLN A 336 -16.76 -24.53 -6.79
C GLN A 336 -17.64 -23.80 -5.78
N GLU A 337 -18.64 -23.06 -6.23
CA GLU A 337 -19.55 -22.30 -5.36
C GLU A 337 -18.82 -21.31 -4.42
N VAL A 338 -17.64 -20.84 -4.83
CA VAL A 338 -16.84 -19.89 -4.04
C VAL A 338 -17.19 -18.46 -4.45
N SER A 339 -18.08 -17.81 -3.70
CA SER A 339 -18.53 -16.44 -3.96
C SER A 339 -17.38 -15.43 -4.11
N ARG A 340 -16.28 -15.58 -3.35
CA ARG A 340 -15.11 -14.69 -3.47
C ARG A 340 -14.50 -14.71 -4.87
N TRP A 341 -14.43 -15.87 -5.50
CA TRP A 341 -13.85 -16.04 -6.83
C TRP A 341 -14.79 -15.54 -7.92
N VAL A 342 -16.09 -15.77 -7.76
CA VAL A 342 -17.12 -15.16 -8.61
C VAL A 342 -16.98 -13.63 -8.56
N ASN A 343 -16.94 -13.03 -7.37
CA ASN A 343 -16.79 -11.58 -7.22
C ASN A 343 -15.49 -11.05 -7.85
N LYS A 344 -14.37 -11.77 -7.68
CA LYS A 344 -13.08 -11.45 -8.30
C LYS A 344 -13.18 -11.46 -9.83
N GLY A 345 -13.76 -12.52 -10.40
CA GLY A 345 -13.98 -12.65 -11.84
C GLY A 345 -14.95 -11.60 -12.39
N THR A 346 -16.08 -11.35 -11.72
CA THR A 346 -17.05 -10.31 -12.10
C THR A 346 -16.41 -8.93 -12.09
N ALA A 347 -15.64 -8.58 -11.06
CA ALA A 347 -14.95 -7.29 -11.00
C ALA A 347 -13.94 -7.15 -12.14
N ALA A 348 -13.12 -8.18 -12.39
CA ALA A 348 -12.18 -8.19 -13.50
C ALA A 348 -12.89 -8.07 -14.86
N PHE A 349 -14.03 -8.74 -15.04
CA PHE A 349 -14.83 -8.71 -16.26
C PHE A 349 -15.42 -7.32 -16.51
N LEU A 350 -15.98 -6.68 -15.48
CA LEU A 350 -16.52 -5.32 -15.57
C LEU A 350 -15.43 -4.33 -15.94
N ILE A 351 -14.24 -4.43 -15.33
CA ILE A 351 -13.12 -3.55 -15.66
C ILE A 351 -12.64 -3.83 -17.10
N ALA A 352 -12.43 -5.09 -17.49
CA ALA A 352 -12.01 -5.43 -18.86
C ALA A 352 -13.02 -4.95 -19.92
N THR A 353 -14.32 -5.06 -19.63
CA THR A 353 -15.40 -4.56 -20.50
C THR A 353 -15.38 -3.03 -20.59
N LEU A 354 -15.17 -2.34 -19.46
CA LEU A 354 -15.01 -0.90 -19.44
C LEU A 354 -13.80 -0.48 -20.28
N VAL A 355 -12.66 -1.15 -20.13
CA VAL A 355 -11.45 -0.89 -20.91
C VAL A 355 -11.71 -1.09 -22.41
N ALA A 356 -12.36 -2.20 -22.79
CA ALA A 356 -12.70 -2.48 -24.19
C ALA A 356 -13.61 -1.40 -24.79
N TYR A 357 -14.64 -1.02 -24.03
CA TYR A 357 -15.58 0.00 -24.45
C TYR A 357 -14.88 1.35 -24.62
N PHE A 358 -14.03 1.75 -23.68
CA PHE A 358 -13.28 2.99 -23.80
C PHE A 358 -12.29 2.94 -24.97
N GLN A 359 -11.56 1.84 -25.18
CA GLN A 359 -10.62 1.70 -26.30
C GLN A 359 -11.34 1.81 -27.65
N LEU A 360 -12.52 1.19 -27.76
CA LEU A 360 -13.37 1.28 -28.94
C LEU A 360 -13.92 2.71 -29.10
N ALA A 361 -14.55 3.26 -28.07
CA ALA A 361 -15.12 4.61 -28.09
C ALA A 361 -14.08 5.70 -28.39
N TRP A 362 -12.84 5.56 -27.88
CA TRP A 362 -11.73 6.47 -28.13
C TRP A 362 -11.35 6.55 -29.61
N ASN A 363 -11.55 5.46 -30.35
CA ASN A 363 -11.29 5.40 -31.79
C ASN A 363 -12.46 5.94 -32.64
N PHE A 364 -13.67 6.04 -32.08
CA PHE A 364 -14.90 6.41 -32.81
C PHE A 364 -15.49 7.78 -32.45
N LEU A 365 -15.15 8.37 -31.29
CA LEU A 365 -15.68 9.66 -30.83
C LEU A 365 -14.59 10.74 -30.79
N ASP A 366 -14.96 11.98 -31.14
CA ASP A 366 -14.13 13.15 -30.84
C ASP A 366 -13.82 13.19 -29.35
N ARG A 367 -12.52 13.29 -29.01
CA ARG A 367 -12.03 13.14 -27.62
C ARG A 367 -12.73 14.08 -26.63
N SER A 368 -13.09 15.29 -27.08
CA SER A 368 -13.83 16.28 -26.30
C SER A 368 -15.26 15.83 -25.95
N LEU A 369 -15.93 15.17 -26.89
CA LEU A 369 -17.32 14.70 -26.76
C LEU A 369 -17.41 13.51 -25.79
N PHE A 370 -16.38 12.67 -25.78
CA PHE A 370 -16.23 11.58 -24.81
C PHE A 370 -16.12 12.09 -23.37
N PHE A 371 -15.22 13.05 -23.12
CA PHE A 371 -15.08 13.66 -21.78
C PHE A 371 -16.34 14.42 -21.34
N PHE A 372 -17.02 15.08 -22.28
CA PHE A 372 -18.27 15.77 -22.01
C PHE A 372 -19.38 14.79 -21.58
N LEU A 373 -19.59 13.71 -22.33
CA LEU A 373 -20.59 12.68 -22.01
C LEU A 373 -20.25 11.94 -20.71
N GLY A 374 -18.98 11.59 -20.50
CA GLY A 374 -18.52 10.98 -19.25
C GLY A 374 -18.77 11.86 -18.03
N GLY A 375 -18.49 13.16 -18.15
CA GLY A 375 -18.78 14.14 -17.11
C GLY A 375 -20.28 14.27 -16.82
N LEU A 376 -21.13 14.26 -17.85
CA LEU A 376 -22.59 14.33 -17.73
C LEU A 376 -23.16 13.07 -17.04
N LEU A 377 -22.63 11.89 -17.37
CA LEU A 377 -22.97 10.62 -16.72
C LEU A 377 -22.59 10.59 -15.24
N LEU A 378 -21.39 11.08 -14.90
CA LEU A 378 -20.94 11.18 -13.50
C LEU A 378 -21.80 12.16 -12.70
N PHE A 379 -22.20 13.30 -13.30
CA PHE A 379 -23.14 14.24 -12.68
C PHE A 379 -24.50 13.59 -12.43
N ALA A 380 -25.04 12.86 -13.41
CA ALA A 380 -26.31 12.15 -13.27
C ALA A 380 -26.25 11.07 -12.18
N LEU A 381 -25.15 10.31 -12.13
CA LEU A 381 -24.92 9.30 -11.09
C LEU A 381 -24.82 9.93 -9.69
N SER A 382 -24.05 11.01 -9.56
CA SER A 382 -23.91 11.76 -8.30
C SER A 382 -25.26 12.26 -7.79
N PHE A 383 -26.07 12.84 -8.69
CA PHE A 383 -27.42 13.30 -8.38
C PHE A 383 -28.33 12.15 -7.91
N PHE A 384 -28.26 10.99 -8.57
CA PHE A 384 -29.07 9.83 -8.20
C PHE A 384 -28.65 9.23 -6.85
N LEU A 385 -27.35 9.15 -6.58
CA LEU A 385 -26.80 8.71 -5.31
C LEU A 385 -27.15 9.66 -4.17
N GLU A 386 -27.10 10.97 -4.40
CA GLU A 386 -27.50 11.97 -3.42
C GLU A 386 -29.01 11.92 -3.12
N LYS A 387 -29.83 11.72 -4.15
CA LYS A 387 -31.28 11.51 -3.99
C LYS A 387 -31.58 10.29 -3.12
N LYS A 388 -30.87 9.19 -3.33
CA LYS A 388 -30.99 7.94 -2.54
C LYS A 388 -30.50 8.13 -1.09
N ARG A 389 -29.41 8.88 -0.89
CA ARG A 389 -28.91 9.24 0.46
C ARG A 389 -29.94 10.06 1.25
N ARG A 390 -30.63 11.00 0.59
CA ARG A 390 -31.67 11.83 1.21
C ARG A 390 -32.95 11.04 1.56
N THR A 391 -33.27 9.98 0.82
CA THR A 391 -34.42 9.11 1.13
C THR A 391 -34.13 8.21 2.33
N ILE A 392 -32.92 7.69 2.45
CA ILE A 392 -32.49 6.87 3.60
C ILE A 392 -32.47 7.70 4.90
N TYR A 393 -32.08 8.98 4.83
CA TYR A 393 -32.11 9.88 5.99
C TYR A 393 -33.53 10.28 6.43
N ARG A 394 -34.52 10.23 5.54
CA ARG A 394 -35.94 10.49 5.89
C ARG A 394 -36.65 9.26 6.44
N GLY A 395 -36.29 8.05 5.99
CA GLY A 395 -36.86 6.80 6.52
C GLY A 395 -36.33 6.37 7.90
N GLY A 396 -35.27 7.01 8.41
CA GLY A 396 -34.72 6.75 9.75
C GLY A 396 -35.35 7.57 10.88
N VAL A 397 -36.31 8.44 10.59
CA VAL A 397 -36.98 9.31 11.59
C VAL A 397 -38.43 8.86 11.88
N GLU A 398 -38.96 7.89 11.13
CA GLU A 398 -40.32 7.35 11.33
C GLU A 398 -40.37 6.02 12.12
N HIS A 399 -39.23 5.56 12.62
CA HIS A 399 -39.15 4.41 13.54
C HIS A 399 -38.26 4.76 14.75
N ASP A 400 -38.74 5.68 15.58
CA ASP A 400 -38.44 5.75 17.01
C ASP A 400 -39.72 6.11 17.77
#